data_AF-A0AAU4W4M6-F1
#
_entry.id   AF-A0AAU4W4M6-F1
#
_cell.length_a   1.000
_cell.length_b   1.000
_cell.length_c   1.000
_cell.angle_alpha   90.00
_cell.angle_beta   90.00
_cell.angle_gamma   90.00
#
_symmetry.space_group_name_H-M   'P 1'
#
loop_
_entity.id
_entity.type
_entity.pdbx_description
1 polymer ?
#
loop_
_entity_poly.entity_id
_entity_poly.type
_entity_poly.pdbx_seq_one_letter_code
_entity_poly.pdbx_strand_id
1 'polypeptide(L)'
;MHPIRLTSFGYLHLPTGPDGTPVPPAADRIEDVRDRLRDPAAARDILDLDGLNPRVQDVVLNTPGARELLANLADYADLPAGPSHIAIGCAGGRHRASGLTELLAQALRDRGREVVVEHLHVHLPRVLKTPAGTRIANHEQETAR
;
A
#
# COMPACT_ATOMS: atom_id res chain seq x y z
N MET A 1 -19.25 -16.66 12.71
CA MET A 1 -18.82 -15.98 11.47
C MET A 1 -17.32 -16.21 11.36
N HIS A 2 -16.77 -16.60 10.20
CA HIS A 2 -15.32 -16.81 10.12
C HIS A 2 -14.59 -15.46 10.18
N PRO A 3 -13.43 -15.37 10.85
CA PRO A 3 -12.63 -14.16 10.84
C PRO A 3 -12.26 -13.74 9.41
N ILE A 4 -12.34 -12.44 9.11
CA ILE A 4 -11.78 -11.90 7.87
C ILE A 4 -10.31 -11.58 8.07
N ARG A 5 -9.47 -12.01 7.13
CA ARG A 5 -8.04 -11.69 7.10
C ARG A 5 -7.82 -10.42 6.28
N LEU A 6 -7.02 -9.51 6.82
CA LEU A 6 -6.54 -8.33 6.13
C LEU A 6 -5.01 -8.36 6.08
N THR A 7 -4.44 -8.25 4.88
CA THR A 7 -2.99 -8.22 4.70
C THR A 7 -2.54 -6.93 4.03
N SER A 8 -1.58 -6.22 4.61
CA SER A 8 -0.92 -5.11 3.90
C SER A 8 0.43 -5.56 3.33
N PHE A 9 0.77 -5.12 2.12
CA PHE A 9 2.05 -5.44 1.50
C PHE A 9 2.61 -4.30 0.64
N GLY A 10 3.89 -4.44 0.30
CA GLY A 10 4.64 -3.54 -0.57
C GLY A 10 5.11 -4.23 -1.85
N TYR A 11 4.69 -3.75 -3.01
CA TYR A 11 5.04 -4.31 -4.33
C TYR A 11 6.56 -4.38 -4.58
N LEU A 12 7.33 -3.42 -4.05
CA LEU A 12 8.78 -3.37 -4.26
C LEU A 12 9.58 -4.40 -3.45
N HIS A 13 8.91 -5.16 -2.58
CA HIS A 13 9.52 -6.21 -1.76
C HIS A 13 9.04 -7.61 -2.14
N LEU A 14 8.13 -7.73 -3.10
CA LEU A 14 7.60 -9.02 -3.55
C LEU A 14 8.60 -9.73 -4.46
N PRO A 15 8.62 -11.08 -4.45
CA PRO A 15 9.27 -11.84 -5.50
C PRO A 15 8.62 -11.53 -6.86
N THR A 16 9.40 -11.66 -7.92
CA THR A 16 8.91 -11.48 -9.30
C THR A 16 8.71 -12.82 -9.99
N GLY A 17 7.65 -12.92 -10.80
CA GLY A 17 7.41 -14.06 -11.68
C GLY A 17 8.36 -14.10 -12.88
N PRO A 18 8.23 -15.11 -13.76
CA PRO A 18 9.07 -15.27 -14.94
C PRO A 18 9.02 -14.09 -15.93
N ASP A 19 7.94 -13.32 -15.92
CA ASP A 19 7.73 -12.12 -16.74
C ASP A 19 8.23 -10.82 -16.08
N GLY A 20 8.85 -10.94 -14.89
CA GLY A 20 9.34 -9.80 -14.12
C GLY A 20 8.26 -9.05 -13.34
N THR A 21 7.01 -9.53 -13.33
CA THR A 21 5.93 -8.88 -12.57
C THR A 21 5.95 -9.32 -11.10
N PRO A 22 5.71 -8.41 -10.13
CA PRO A 22 5.60 -8.78 -8.72
C PRO A 22 4.45 -9.75 -8.48
N VAL A 23 4.67 -10.78 -7.67
CA VAL A 23 3.65 -11.78 -7.30
C VAL A 23 3.01 -11.39 -5.95
N PRO A 24 1.76 -10.87 -5.92
CA PRO A 24 1.09 -10.47 -4.68
C PRO A 24 0.74 -11.69 -3.80
N PRO A 25 0.44 -11.47 -2.50
CA PRO A 25 -0.09 -12.54 -1.67
C PRO A 25 -1.42 -13.06 -2.24
N ALA A 26 -1.65 -14.37 -2.09
CA ALA A 26 -2.96 -14.94 -2.39
C ALA A 26 -4.01 -14.33 -1.45
N ALA A 27 -5.09 -13.79 -2.03
CA ALA A 27 -6.24 -13.24 -1.33
C ALA A 27 -7.45 -13.26 -2.28
N ASP A 28 -8.65 -13.27 -1.73
CA ASP A 28 -9.90 -13.21 -2.52
C ASP A 28 -10.01 -11.86 -3.25
N ARG A 29 -9.50 -10.80 -2.61
CA ARG A 29 -9.40 -9.45 -3.16
C ARG A 29 -8.00 -8.88 -2.93
N ILE A 30 -7.38 -8.39 -3.99
CA ILE A 30 -6.14 -7.59 -3.92
C ILE A 30 -6.47 -6.17 -4.37
N GLU A 31 -6.24 -5.19 -3.50
CA GLU A 31 -6.46 -3.78 -3.77
C GLU A 31 -5.11 -3.06 -3.95
N ASP A 32 -4.81 -2.63 -5.17
CA ASP A 32 -3.61 -1.84 -5.49
C ASP A 32 -3.90 -0.34 -5.35
N VAL A 33 -3.23 0.31 -4.40
CA VAL A 33 -3.42 1.74 -4.11
C VAL A 33 -2.25 2.62 -4.56
N ARG A 34 -1.33 2.09 -5.38
CA ARG A 34 -0.14 2.83 -5.84
C ARG A 34 -0.48 4.12 -6.57
N ASP A 35 -1.46 4.07 -7.46
CA ASP A 35 -1.86 5.19 -8.33
C ASP A 35 -3.11 5.93 -7.82
N ARG A 36 -3.88 5.29 -6.92
CA ARG A 36 -5.14 5.84 -6.40
C ARG A 36 -4.95 6.76 -5.21
N LEU A 37 -3.92 6.51 -4.39
CA LEU A 37 -3.65 7.30 -3.20
C LEU A 37 -2.33 8.05 -3.34
N ARG A 38 -2.36 9.38 -3.14
CA ARG A 38 -1.18 10.24 -3.11
C ARG A 38 -0.15 9.68 -2.14
N ASP A 39 1.13 9.75 -2.52
CA ASP A 39 2.21 9.28 -1.66
C ASP A 39 2.35 10.17 -0.42
N PRO A 40 2.14 9.62 0.80
CA PRO A 40 2.32 10.37 2.05
C PRO A 40 3.76 10.85 2.23
N ALA A 41 4.74 10.27 1.52
CA ALA A 41 6.14 10.71 1.57
C ALA A 41 6.36 12.18 1.12
N ALA A 42 5.36 12.82 0.50
CA ALA A 42 5.39 14.26 0.25
C ALA A 42 5.28 15.10 1.54
N ALA A 43 4.65 14.56 2.59
CA ALA A 43 4.61 15.16 3.92
C ALA A 43 5.89 14.77 4.68
N ARG A 44 6.81 15.73 4.83
CA ARG A 44 8.16 15.49 5.38
C ARG A 44 8.15 15.00 6.83
N ASP A 45 7.10 15.29 7.57
CA ASP A 45 6.96 15.06 9.01
C ASP A 45 6.50 13.64 9.38
N ILE A 46 6.17 12.79 8.40
CA ILE A 46 5.69 11.42 8.64
C ILE A 46 6.59 10.33 8.04
N LEU A 47 7.72 10.70 7.43
CA LEU A 47 8.58 9.76 6.69
C LEU A 47 9.14 8.63 7.56
N ASP A 48 9.39 8.91 8.84
CA ASP A 48 9.91 7.93 9.80
C ASP A 48 8.79 7.15 10.50
N LEU A 49 7.54 7.58 10.37
CA LEU A 49 6.36 6.91 10.92
C LEU A 49 5.84 5.84 9.95
N ASP A 50 5.10 4.85 10.43
CA ASP A 50 4.44 3.84 9.60
C ASP A 50 2.91 3.95 9.66
N GLY A 51 2.21 3.16 8.85
CA GLY A 51 0.75 3.16 8.77
C GLY A 51 0.03 2.72 10.04
N LEU A 52 0.72 2.21 11.07
CA LEU A 52 0.09 1.93 12.37
C LEU A 52 -0.01 3.22 13.19
N ASN A 53 0.76 4.26 12.83
CA ASN A 53 0.67 5.55 13.49
C ASN A 53 -0.58 6.33 13.03
N PRO A 54 -1.40 6.86 13.96
CA PRO A 54 -2.59 7.64 13.62
C PRO A 54 -2.32 8.82 12.69
N ARG A 55 -1.16 9.50 12.80
CA ARG A 55 -0.80 10.62 11.91
C ARG A 55 -0.66 10.18 10.45
N VAL A 56 -0.13 8.98 10.21
CA VAL A 56 -0.02 8.43 8.86
C VAL A 56 -1.40 8.02 8.35
N GLN A 57 -2.23 7.43 9.22
CA GLN A 57 -3.62 7.07 8.89
C GLN A 57 -4.43 8.30 8.50
N ASP A 58 -4.30 9.41 9.22
CA ASP A 58 -4.95 10.68 8.88
C ASP A 58 -4.53 11.19 7.50
N VAL A 59 -3.23 11.16 7.19
CA VAL A 59 -2.72 11.58 5.87
C VAL A 59 -3.26 10.67 4.76
N VAL A 60 -3.29 9.36 4.99
CA VAL A 60 -3.87 8.39 4.05
C VAL A 60 -5.37 8.67 3.85
N LEU A 61 -6.13 8.84 4.92
CA LEU A 61 -7.58 9.04 4.89
C LEU A 61 -8.00 10.40 4.29
N ASN A 62 -7.15 11.42 4.40
CA ASN A 62 -7.35 12.74 3.78
C ASN A 62 -6.96 12.79 2.29
N THR A 63 -6.48 11.68 1.73
CA THR A 63 -6.27 11.57 0.29
C THR A 63 -7.62 11.46 -0.43
N PRO A 64 -7.87 12.22 -1.52
CA PRO A 64 -9.10 12.09 -2.30
C PRO A 64 -9.35 10.63 -2.71
N GLY A 65 -10.57 10.14 -2.51
CA GLY A 65 -10.93 8.74 -2.80
C GLY A 65 -10.66 7.73 -1.67
N ALA A 66 -9.85 8.06 -0.66
CA ALA A 66 -9.48 7.10 0.39
C ALA A 66 -10.67 6.66 1.25
N ARG A 67 -11.52 7.61 1.66
CA ARG A 67 -12.72 7.34 2.46
C ARG A 67 -13.73 6.48 1.72
N GLU A 68 -13.95 6.77 0.44
CA GLU A 68 -14.86 6.01 -0.43
C GLU A 68 -14.34 4.59 -0.66
N LEU A 69 -13.04 4.45 -0.93
CA LEU A 69 -12.40 3.14 -1.04
C LEU A 69 -12.55 2.32 0.25
N LEU A 70 -12.30 2.94 1.40
CA LEU A 70 -12.43 2.31 2.70
C LEU A 70 -13.87 1.82 2.95
N ALA A 71 -14.86 2.67 2.70
CA ALA A 71 -16.27 2.33 2.84
C ALA A 71 -16.66 1.16 1.91
N ASN A 72 -16.26 1.23 0.63
CA ASN A 72 -16.54 0.18 -0.34
C ASN A 72 -15.91 -1.17 0.04
N LEU A 73 -14.69 -1.18 0.58
CA LEU A 73 -14.05 -2.40 1.05
C LEU A 73 -14.75 -2.97 2.29
N ALA A 74 -15.20 -2.12 3.20
CA ALA A 74 -15.97 -2.54 4.37
C ALA A 74 -17.32 -3.15 3.96
N ASP A 75 -18.03 -2.51 3.03
CA ASP A 75 -19.32 -3.00 2.51
C ASP A 75 -19.14 -4.31 1.73
N TYR A 76 -18.06 -4.42 0.93
CA TYR A 76 -17.73 -5.66 0.23
C TYR A 76 -17.44 -6.82 1.19
N ALA A 77 -16.73 -6.55 2.30
CA ALA A 77 -16.45 -7.54 3.33
C ALA A 77 -17.72 -8.09 4.00
N ASP A 78 -18.79 -7.29 4.11
CA ASP A 78 -20.06 -7.65 4.76
C ASP A 78 -21.07 -8.37 3.84
N LEU A 79 -20.73 -8.57 2.57
CA LEU A 79 -21.58 -9.35 1.67
C LEU A 79 -21.73 -10.80 2.20
N PRO A 80 -22.90 -11.44 2.03
CA PRO A 80 -23.11 -12.83 2.47
C PRO A 80 -22.12 -13.84 1.87
N ALA A 81 -21.65 -13.58 0.65
CA ALA A 81 -20.57 -14.31 -0.03
C ALA A 81 -19.33 -13.41 -0.22
N GLY A 82 -19.08 -12.54 0.76
CA GLY A 82 -17.96 -11.62 0.79
C GLY A 82 -16.61 -12.34 0.96
N PRO A 83 -15.50 -11.60 0.80
CA PRO A 83 -14.16 -12.15 0.90
C PRO A 83 -13.86 -12.64 2.32
N SER A 84 -13.13 -13.73 2.40
CA SER A 84 -12.46 -14.19 3.62
C SER A 84 -11.10 -13.51 3.81
N HIS A 85 -10.49 -13.03 2.72
CA HIS A 85 -9.17 -12.40 2.73
C HIS A 85 -9.08 -11.23 1.75
N ILE A 86 -8.76 -10.05 2.28
CA ILE A 86 -8.44 -8.84 1.50
C ILE A 86 -6.97 -8.48 1.71
N ALA A 87 -6.22 -8.32 0.62
CA ALA A 87 -4.87 -7.81 0.62
C ALA A 87 -4.82 -6.38 0.03
N ILE A 88 -4.11 -5.46 0.67
CA ILE A 88 -3.93 -4.08 0.22
C ILE A 88 -2.45 -3.83 -0.07
N GLY A 89 -2.15 -3.42 -1.31
CA GLY A 89 -0.79 -3.24 -1.81
C GLY A 89 -0.48 -1.78 -2.11
N CYS A 90 0.67 -1.29 -1.63
CA CYS A 90 1.26 -0.03 -2.09
C CYS A 90 2.71 -0.24 -2.53
N ALA A 91 3.46 0.82 -2.87
CA ALA A 91 4.83 0.65 -3.34
C ALA A 91 5.73 -0.06 -2.31
N GLY A 92 5.83 0.47 -1.09
CA GLY A 92 6.72 -0.06 -0.05
C GLY A 92 6.01 -0.81 1.09
N GLY A 93 4.68 -0.81 1.15
CA GLY A 93 3.91 -1.46 2.22
C GLY A 93 3.89 -0.72 3.56
N ARG A 94 4.81 0.22 3.78
CA ARG A 94 4.99 0.90 5.08
C ARG A 94 3.93 1.93 5.48
N HIS A 95 3.33 2.66 4.54
CA HIS A 95 2.42 3.78 4.86
C HIS A 95 0.99 3.55 4.37
N ARG A 96 0.75 3.70 3.06
CA ARG A 96 -0.61 3.64 2.47
C ARG A 96 -1.30 2.32 2.72
N ALA A 97 -0.62 1.21 2.44
CA ALA A 97 -1.19 -0.12 2.56
C ALA A 97 -1.49 -0.46 4.03
N SER A 98 -0.49 -0.40 4.92
CA SER A 98 -0.68 -0.68 6.35
C SER A 98 -1.69 0.27 6.99
N GLY A 99 -1.65 1.57 6.67
CA GLY A 99 -2.59 2.54 7.21
C GLY A 99 -4.04 2.29 6.78
N LEU A 100 -4.26 2.01 5.49
CA LEU A 100 -5.60 1.67 5.01
C LEU A 100 -6.09 0.33 5.57
N THR A 101 -5.19 -0.63 5.76
CA THR A 101 -5.49 -1.92 6.41
C THR A 101 -5.94 -1.74 7.86
N GLU A 102 -5.25 -0.91 8.65
CA GLU A 102 -5.64 -0.62 10.04
C GLU A 102 -7.00 0.10 10.12
N LEU A 103 -7.21 1.08 9.24
CA LEU A 103 -8.50 1.79 9.14
C LEU A 103 -9.65 0.84 8.77
N LEU A 104 -9.41 -0.09 7.83
CA LEU A 104 -10.40 -1.10 7.43
C LEU A 104 -10.65 -2.10 8.56
N ALA A 105 -9.60 -2.52 9.26
CA ALA A 105 -9.72 -3.40 10.41
C ALA A 105 -10.58 -2.78 11.50
N GLN A 106 -10.37 -1.49 11.81
CA GLN A 106 -11.19 -0.76 12.77
C GLN A 106 -12.65 -0.68 12.32
N ALA A 107 -12.89 -0.26 11.07
CA ALA A 107 -14.25 -0.15 10.52
C ALA A 107 -15.03 -1.48 10.59
N LEU A 108 -14.36 -2.61 10.32
CA LEU A 108 -14.96 -3.94 10.39
C LEU A 108 -15.19 -4.41 11.82
N ARG A 109 -14.26 -4.13 12.75
CA ARG A 109 -14.45 -4.42 14.18
C ARG A 109 -15.62 -3.64 14.75
N ASP A 110 -15.78 -2.37 14.36
CA ASP A 110 -16.93 -1.53 14.76
C ASP A 110 -18.27 -2.08 14.26
N ARG A 111 -18.25 -2.85 13.16
CA ARG A 111 -19.40 -3.61 12.63
C ARG A 111 -19.58 -4.99 13.27
N GLY A 112 -18.79 -5.33 14.30
CA GLY A 112 -18.86 -6.61 15.02
C GLY A 112 -18.19 -7.78 14.31
N ARG A 113 -17.32 -7.52 13.32
CA ARG A 113 -16.57 -8.58 12.62
C ARG A 113 -15.31 -8.97 13.40
N GLU A 114 -15.00 -10.26 13.40
CA GLU A 114 -13.69 -10.74 13.81
C GLU A 114 -12.67 -10.50 12.68
N VAL A 115 -11.57 -9.81 12.99
CA VAL A 115 -10.56 -9.38 12.00
C VAL A 115 -9.17 -9.82 12.42
N VAL A 116 -8.45 -10.50 11.53
CA VAL A 116 -7.03 -10.85 11.67
C VAL A 116 -6.21 -9.97 10.74
N VAL A 117 -5.24 -9.23 11.28
CA VAL A 117 -4.39 -8.33 10.48
C VAL A 117 -2.97 -8.86 10.38
N GLU A 118 -2.38 -8.74 9.19
CA GLU A 118 -0.98 -9.06 8.93
C GLU A 118 -0.32 -7.97 8.07
N HIS A 119 0.88 -7.54 8.45
CA HIS A 119 1.64 -6.54 7.69
C HIS A 119 2.97 -7.11 7.22
N LEU A 120 3.05 -7.51 5.94
CA LEU A 120 4.21 -8.21 5.42
C LEU A 120 5.48 -7.34 5.41
N HIS A 121 5.34 -6.05 5.07
CA HIS A 121 6.50 -5.19 4.76
C HIS A 121 6.54 -3.89 5.59
N VAL A 122 5.69 -3.73 6.61
CA VAL A 122 5.64 -2.47 7.37
C VAL A 122 6.92 -2.16 8.15
N HIS A 123 7.62 -3.22 8.58
CA HIS A 123 8.87 -3.15 9.31
C HIS A 123 10.10 -2.90 8.40
N LEU A 124 9.92 -2.95 7.07
CA LEU A 124 11.02 -2.78 6.13
C LEU A 124 11.31 -1.30 5.87
N PRO A 125 12.57 -0.95 5.58
CA PRO A 125 12.92 0.42 5.22
C PRO A 125 12.25 0.84 3.91
N ARG A 126 12.07 2.16 3.74
CA ARG A 126 11.53 2.72 2.51
C ARG A 126 12.46 2.40 1.33
N VAL A 127 11.90 1.84 0.27
CA VAL A 127 12.61 1.71 -1.01
C VAL A 127 12.58 3.07 -1.71
N LEU A 128 13.74 3.72 -1.76
CA LEU A 128 13.92 4.93 -2.56
C LEU A 128 14.17 4.50 -4.00
N LYS A 129 13.19 4.72 -4.90
CA LYS A 129 13.48 4.66 -6.33
C LYS A 129 14.34 5.87 -6.68
N THR A 130 15.63 5.66 -6.94
CA THR A 130 16.43 6.65 -7.67
C THR A 130 15.75 6.85 -9.03
N PRO A 131 15.39 8.08 -9.44
CA PRO A 131 14.92 8.29 -10.79
C PRO A 131 16.00 7.79 -11.74
N ALA A 132 15.63 6.89 -12.67
CA ALA A 132 16.53 6.37 -13.66
C ALA A 132 17.29 7.54 -14.30
N GLY A 133 18.62 7.48 -14.22
CA GLY A 133 19.50 8.60 -14.49
C GLY A 133 19.20 9.26 -15.83
N THR A 134 19.20 10.59 -15.82
CA THR A 134 19.44 11.41 -17.00
C THR A 134 20.60 10.79 -17.76
N ARG A 135 20.33 10.26 -18.96
CA ARG A 135 21.35 9.82 -19.91
C ARG A 135 22.25 11.05 -20.13
N ILE A 136 23.46 11.06 -19.56
CA ILE A 136 24.45 12.08 -19.88
C ILE A 136 24.75 11.88 -21.36
N ALA A 137 24.25 12.79 -22.19
CA ALA A 137 24.70 12.90 -23.56
C ALA A 137 26.17 13.30 -23.50
N ASN A 138 27.06 12.38 -23.87
CA ASN A 138 28.43 12.72 -24.20
C ASN A 138 28.39 13.68 -25.39
N HIS A 139 28.53 14.98 -25.13
CA HIS A 139 29.12 15.87 -26.11
C HIS A 139 30.63 15.67 -26.01
N GLU A 140 31.15 14.79 -26.87
CA GLU A 140 32.58 14.79 -27.16
C GLU A 140 32.95 16.17 -27.70
N GLN A 141 34.02 16.67 -27.10
CA GLN A 141 34.59 17.98 -27.31
C GLN A 141 35.22 18.07 -28.70
N GLU A 142 34.95 19.22 -29.30
CA GLU A 142 35.80 19.92 -30.24
C GLU A 142 37.29 19.83 -29.85
N THR A 143 38.11 19.22 -30.72
CA THR A 143 39.55 19.50 -30.79
C THR A 143 39.96 19.69 -32.25
N ALA A 144 40.02 20.97 -32.62
CA ALA A 144 41.11 21.66 -33.29
C ALA A 144 41.99 20.90 -34.31
N ARG A 145 42.09 21.57 -35.49
CA ARG A 145 43.10 21.55 -36.57
C ARG A 145 43.00 20.50 -37.67
#